data_AF-A0AB73N0K4-F1
#
_entry.id   AF-A0AB73N0K4-F1
#
_cell.length_a   1.000
_cell.length_b   1.000
_cell.length_c   1.000
_cell.angle_alpha   90.00
_cell.angle_beta   90.00
_cell.angle_gamma   90.00
#
_symmetry.space_group_name_H-M   'P 1'
#
loop_
_entity.id
_entity.type
_entity.pdbx_description
1 polymer ?
#
loop_
_entity_poly.entity_id
_entity_poly.type
_entity_poly.pdbx_seq_one_letter_code
_entity_poly.pdbx_strand_id
1 'polypeptide(L)'
;MFFMDGAIASLTESNLGITDLQYVKLPYGPVLDGYKQKLQDLVENKILKMDRFPAVSDSSIFLYPNSNAALKQEADSWLSNQSVDTQIIYKKIVSYFGPHNAVQLSNFSHKLDAWRKPEMFSKIQLNSLSKDSFLKEKVGNENFGKWILTVTVK
;
A
#
# COMPACT_ATOMS: atom_id res chain seq x y z
N MET A 1 -1.95 -0.68 1.19
CA MET A 1 -2.40 -0.12 -0.10
C MET A 1 -1.29 -0.13 -1.14
N PHE A 2 -0.18 0.58 -0.94
CA PHE A 2 0.94 0.63 -1.92
C PHE A 2 1.34 -0.74 -2.51
N PHE A 3 1.59 -1.76 -1.68
CA PHE A 3 1.95 -3.09 -2.17
C PHE A 3 0.80 -3.81 -2.90
N MET A 4 -0.45 -3.58 -2.51
CA MET A 4 -1.60 -4.15 -3.21
C MET A 4 -1.71 -3.56 -4.63
N ASP A 5 -1.70 -2.23 -4.71
CA ASP A 5 -1.75 -1.52 -6.00
C ASP A 5 -0.54 -1.85 -6.86
N GLY A 6 0.66 -1.91 -6.27
CA GLY A 6 1.88 -2.27 -6.99
C GLY A 6 1.85 -3.70 -7.55
N ALA A 7 1.29 -4.66 -6.82
CA ALA A 7 1.13 -6.03 -7.30
C ALA A 7 0.17 -6.11 -8.49
N ILE A 8 -0.97 -5.41 -8.43
CA ILE A 8 -1.96 -5.38 -9.51
C ILE A 8 -1.41 -4.63 -10.74
N ALA A 9 -0.83 -3.44 -10.52
CA ALA A 9 -0.23 -2.61 -11.55
C ALA A 9 0.89 -3.36 -12.30
N SER A 10 1.75 -4.09 -11.59
CA SER A 10 2.82 -4.86 -12.22
C SER A 10 2.34 -6.07 -13.03
N LEU A 11 1.24 -6.73 -12.64
CA LEU A 11 0.65 -7.82 -13.44
C LEU A 11 -0.01 -7.32 -14.71
N THR A 12 -0.66 -6.17 -14.63
CA THR A 12 -1.34 -5.53 -15.76
C THR A 12 -0.40 -4.66 -16.60
N GLU A 13 0.87 -4.55 -16.20
CA GLU A 13 1.87 -3.64 -16.76
C GLU A 13 1.37 -2.19 -16.89
N SER A 14 0.44 -1.81 -16.02
CA SER A 14 -0.19 -0.50 -16.00
C SER A 14 0.38 0.35 -14.85
N ASN A 15 0.12 1.66 -14.88
CA ASN A 15 0.42 2.54 -13.76
C ASN A 15 -0.75 2.68 -12.78
N LEU A 16 -1.82 1.90 -12.98
CA LEU A 16 -3.04 1.95 -12.20
C LEU A 16 -3.10 0.74 -11.26
N GLY A 17 -3.32 1.03 -9.98
CA GLY A 17 -3.59 0.02 -8.98
C GLY A 17 -5.04 -0.45 -9.03
N ILE A 18 -5.48 -1.15 -7.98
CA ILE A 18 -6.88 -1.52 -7.83
C ILE A 18 -7.71 -0.41 -7.17
N THR A 19 -7.05 0.51 -6.46
CA THR A 19 -7.73 1.56 -5.70
C THR A 19 -7.66 2.94 -6.35
N ASP A 20 -7.06 3.03 -7.54
CA ASP A 20 -6.77 4.30 -8.24
C ASP A 20 -5.99 5.33 -7.40
N LEU A 21 -5.39 4.89 -6.29
CA LEU A 21 -4.59 5.74 -5.44
C LEU A 21 -3.26 6.08 -6.12
N GLN A 22 -2.89 7.36 -6.03
CA GLN A 22 -1.59 7.85 -6.47
C GLN A 22 -0.65 7.99 -5.27
N TYR A 23 0.64 7.80 -5.54
CA TYR A 23 1.69 7.79 -4.53
C TYR A 23 2.79 8.77 -4.89
N VAL A 24 3.35 9.44 -3.90
CA VAL A 24 4.46 10.39 -4.01
C VAL A 24 5.64 9.87 -3.21
N LYS A 25 6.86 10.08 -3.72
CA LYS A 25 8.10 9.72 -3.03
C LYS A 25 8.38 10.69 -1.88
N LEU A 26 8.44 10.16 -0.66
CA LEU A 26 8.90 10.87 0.54
C LEU A 26 10.05 10.11 1.23
N PRO A 27 10.78 10.75 2.18
CA PRO A 27 11.96 10.13 2.81
C PRO A 27 11.63 8.83 3.56
N TYR A 28 10.41 8.74 4.08
CA TYR A 28 9.93 7.60 4.87
C TYR A 28 9.13 6.58 4.05
N GLY A 29 9.22 6.63 2.72
CA GLY A 29 8.58 5.68 1.81
C GLY A 29 7.55 6.31 0.88
N PRO A 30 6.83 5.47 0.12
CA PRO A 30 5.71 5.91 -0.71
C PRO A 30 4.56 6.42 0.18
N VAL A 31 4.07 7.62 -0.09
CA VAL A 31 2.94 8.21 0.64
C VAL A 31 1.82 8.55 -0.34
N LEU A 32 0.57 8.41 0.11
CA LEU A 32 -0.60 8.74 -0.70
C LEU A 32 -0.58 10.22 -1.10
N ASP A 33 -0.79 10.47 -2.39
CA ASP A 33 -1.03 11.83 -2.87
C ASP A 33 -2.33 12.36 -2.24
N GLY A 34 -2.30 13.60 -1.77
CA GLY A 34 -3.41 14.18 -1.01
C GLY A 34 -3.69 13.49 0.34
N TYR A 35 -2.71 12.81 0.97
CA TYR A 35 -2.87 12.10 2.24
C TYR A 35 -3.65 12.90 3.32
N LYS A 36 -3.34 14.20 3.48
CA LYS A 36 -4.00 15.05 4.48
C LYS A 36 -5.51 15.14 4.26
N GLN A 37 -5.93 15.39 3.01
CA GLN A 37 -7.35 15.48 2.66
C GLN A 37 -8.05 14.13 2.88
N LYS A 38 -7.46 13.05 2.35
CA LYS A 38 -8.02 11.69 2.53
C LYS A 38 -8.15 11.32 4.00
N LEU A 39 -7.18 11.69 4.85
CA LEU A 39 -7.25 11.45 6.27
C LEU A 39 -8.40 12.21 6.93
N GLN A 40 -8.62 13.47 6.55
CA GLN A 40 -9.76 14.26 7.01
C GLN A 40 -11.07 13.61 6.58
N ASP A 41 -11.20 13.22 5.31
CA ASP A 41 -12.39 12.54 4.79
C ASP A 41 -12.71 11.26 5.59
N LEU A 42 -11.69 10.44 5.91
CA LEU A 42 -11.87 9.22 6.72
C LEU A 42 -12.34 9.51 8.14
N VAL A 43 -11.94 10.65 8.71
CA VAL A 43 -12.35 11.06 10.06
C VAL A 43 -13.74 11.65 10.06
N GLU A 44 -14.07 12.49 9.07
CA GLU A 44 -15.40 13.04 8.85
C GLU A 44 -16.44 11.94 8.60
N ASN A 45 -16.09 10.93 7.80
CA ASN A 45 -16.92 9.75 7.56
C ASN A 45 -16.93 8.74 8.72
N LYS A 46 -16.34 9.09 9.87
CA LYS A 46 -16.30 8.27 11.09
C LYS A 46 -15.69 6.87 10.86
N ILE A 47 -14.79 6.73 9.89
CA ILE A 47 -14.04 5.50 9.61
C ILE A 47 -12.83 5.40 10.54
N LEU A 48 -12.18 6.53 10.77
CA LEU A 48 -11.07 6.67 11.72
C LEU A 48 -11.46 7.65 12.82
N LYS A 49 -10.97 7.41 14.03
CA LYS A 49 -10.91 8.39 15.10
C LYS A 49 -9.51 8.98 15.13
N MET A 50 -9.42 10.30 15.22
CA MET A 50 -8.16 11.03 15.34
C MET A 50 -8.08 11.67 16.72
N ASP A 51 -7.17 11.20 17.57
CA ASP A 51 -6.88 11.86 18.84
C ASP A 51 -5.63 12.73 18.68
N ARG A 52 -5.77 14.01 19.03
CA ARG A 52 -4.67 14.96 19.08
C ARG A 52 -4.37 15.24 20.54
N PHE A 53 -3.10 15.12 20.94
CA PHE A 53 -2.68 15.41 22.31
C PHE A 53 -1.75 16.64 22.32
N PRO A 54 -2.30 17.85 22.47
CA PRO A 54 -1.50 19.08 22.50
C PRO A 54 -0.43 19.08 23.60
N ALA A 55 -0.67 18.35 24.69
CA ALA A 55 0.21 18.31 25.86
C ALA A 55 1.50 17.48 25.67
N VAL A 56 1.60 16.64 24.63
CA VAL A 56 2.75 15.75 24.41
C VAL A 56 3.66 16.29 23.31
N SER A 57 3.08 16.80 22.21
CA SER A 57 3.70 17.70 21.24
C SER A 57 2.64 18.11 20.20
N ASP A 58 2.77 19.28 19.56
CA ASP A 58 1.89 19.74 18.48
C ASP A 58 1.81 18.76 17.28
N SER A 59 2.72 17.80 17.19
CA SER A 59 2.83 16.82 16.10
C SER A 59 2.30 15.42 16.43
N SER A 60 1.74 15.20 17.62
CA SER A 60 1.30 13.86 18.08
C SER A 60 -0.15 13.58 17.68
N ILE A 61 -0.34 12.95 16.52
CA ILE A 61 -1.65 12.47 16.04
C ILE A 61 -1.72 10.94 16.17
N PHE A 62 -2.70 10.44 16.90
CA PHE A 62 -3.01 9.01 16.99
C PHE A 62 -4.27 8.71 16.19
N LEU A 63 -4.21 7.66 15.37
CA LEU A 63 -5.31 7.19 14.55
C LEU A 63 -5.79 5.84 15.09
N TYR A 64 -7.08 5.75 15.37
CA TYR A 64 -7.73 4.52 15.78
C TYR A 64 -8.79 4.14 14.74
N PRO A 65 -8.94 2.85 14.43
CA PRO A 65 -10.12 2.39 13.70
C PRO A 65 -11.35 2.74 14.53
N ASN A 66 -12.33 3.38 13.91
CA ASN A 66 -13.64 3.51 14.51
C ASN A 66 -14.47 2.31 14.02
N SER A 67 -14.92 1.46 14.94
CA SER A 67 -15.58 0.20 14.59
C SER A 67 -16.86 0.46 13.80
N ASN A 68 -16.80 0.30 12.48
CA ASN A 68 -17.94 0.39 11.59
C ASN A 68 -18.11 -0.97 10.89
N ALA A 69 -18.91 -1.85 11.50
CA ALA A 69 -19.15 -3.19 11.00
C ALA A 69 -19.75 -3.18 9.57
N ALA A 70 -20.55 -2.16 9.24
CA ALA A 70 -21.11 -2.00 7.90
C ALA A 70 -20.02 -1.73 6.85
N LEU A 71 -19.03 -0.89 7.15
CA LEU A 71 -17.89 -0.64 6.24
C LEU A 71 -17.01 -1.87 6.06
N LYS A 72 -16.82 -2.67 7.11
CA LYS A 72 -16.12 -3.95 6.98
C LYS A 72 -16.87 -4.87 6.02
N GLN A 73 -18.18 -5.00 6.20
CA GLN A 73 -19.01 -5.82 5.32
C GLN A 73 -19.01 -5.31 3.87
N GLU A 74 -19.02 -4.00 3.67
CA GLU A 74 -18.92 -3.38 2.35
C GLU A 74 -17.57 -3.69 1.69
N ALA A 75 -16.46 -3.54 2.42
CA ALA A 75 -15.13 -3.86 1.93
C ALA A 75 -14.98 -5.36 1.60
N ASP A 76 -15.51 -6.25 2.46
CA ASP A 76 -15.52 -7.69 2.22
C ASP A 76 -16.36 -8.03 0.96
N SER A 77 -17.52 -7.40 0.80
CA SER A 77 -18.39 -7.59 -0.38
C SER A 77 -17.72 -7.09 -1.66
N TRP A 78 -17.09 -5.91 -1.60
CA TRP A 78 -16.34 -5.35 -2.72
C TRP A 78 -15.21 -6.29 -3.16
N LEU A 79 -14.46 -6.85 -2.20
CA LEU A 79 -13.38 -7.79 -2.46
C LEU A 79 -13.90 -9.10 -3.07
N SER A 80 -15.02 -9.63 -2.57
CA SER A 80 -15.66 -10.83 -3.11
C SER A 80 -16.13 -10.66 -4.56
N ASN A 81 -16.46 -9.44 -4.97
CA ASN A 81 -16.84 -9.11 -6.34
C ASN A 81 -15.63 -8.90 -7.29
N GLN A 82 -14.40 -8.88 -6.77
CA GLN A 82 -13.20 -8.77 -7.61
C GLN A 82 -12.82 -10.11 -8.25
N SER A 83 -11.93 -10.06 -9.25
CA SER A 83 -11.38 -11.26 -9.88
C SER A 83 -10.68 -12.19 -8.87
N VAL A 84 -10.67 -13.49 -9.17
CA VAL A 84 -10.00 -14.50 -8.32
C VAL A 84 -8.53 -14.12 -8.07
N ASP A 85 -7.82 -13.66 -9.10
CA ASP A 85 -6.42 -13.24 -8.99
C ASP A 85 -6.27 -12.09 -7.99
N THR A 86 -7.16 -11.09 -8.05
CA THR A 86 -7.16 -9.97 -7.10
C THR A 86 -7.34 -10.46 -5.66
N GLN A 87 -8.28 -11.37 -5.44
CA GLN A 87 -8.54 -11.92 -4.12
C GLN A 87 -7.33 -12.70 -3.58
N ILE A 88 -6.65 -13.46 -4.44
CA ILE A 88 -5.42 -14.19 -4.10
C ILE A 88 -4.31 -13.21 -3.72
N ILE A 89 -4.08 -12.18 -4.54
CA ILE A 89 -3.06 -11.16 -4.30
C ILE A 89 -3.33 -10.46 -2.97
N TYR A 90 -4.57 -10.05 -2.71
CA TYR A 90 -4.95 -9.46 -1.43
C TYR A 90 -4.56 -10.35 -0.25
N LYS A 91 -4.95 -11.64 -0.28
CA LYS A 91 -4.62 -12.59 0.77
C LYS A 91 -3.11 -12.76 0.94
N LYS A 92 -2.35 -12.86 -0.16
CA LYS A 92 -0.88 -12.98 -0.13
C LYS A 92 -0.21 -11.74 0.45
N ILE A 93 -0.64 -10.55 0.02
CA ILE A 93 -0.14 -9.26 0.53
C ILE A 93 -0.41 -9.13 2.03
N VAL A 94 -1.65 -9.36 2.47
CA VAL A 94 -2.02 -9.28 3.89
C VAL A 94 -1.24 -10.29 4.72
N SER A 95 -1.13 -11.52 4.24
CA SER A 95 -0.48 -12.58 5.00
C SER A 95 1.05 -12.41 5.05
N TYR A 96 1.68 -11.92 3.98
CA TYR A 96 3.12 -11.69 3.94
C TYR A 96 3.52 -10.37 4.63
N PHE A 97 2.88 -9.25 4.28
CA PHE A 97 3.24 -7.93 4.80
C PHE A 97 2.52 -7.55 6.09
N GLY A 98 1.38 -8.16 6.42
CA GLY A 98 0.61 -7.84 7.63
C GLY A 98 1.39 -7.96 8.94
N PRO A 99 2.29 -8.95 9.12
CA PRO A 99 3.14 -9.04 10.31
C PRO A 99 4.25 -7.98 10.40
N HIS A 100 4.52 -7.23 9.33
CA HIS A 100 5.62 -6.27 9.29
C HIS A 100 5.20 -4.93 9.89
N ASN A 101 6.07 -4.33 10.70
CA ASN A 101 5.88 -2.98 11.23
C ASN A 101 6.21 -1.89 10.19
N ALA A 102 5.87 -0.64 10.49
CA ALA A 102 6.07 0.49 9.58
C ALA A 102 7.52 0.65 9.10
N VAL A 103 8.51 0.42 9.97
CA VAL A 103 9.93 0.52 9.62
C VAL A 103 10.32 -0.58 8.63
N GLN A 104 9.87 -1.81 8.86
CA GLN A 104 10.14 -2.93 7.95
C GLN A 104 9.49 -2.71 6.58
N LEU A 105 8.24 -2.22 6.55
CA LEU A 105 7.55 -1.88 5.30
C LEU A 105 8.26 -0.75 4.55
N SER A 106 8.69 0.30 5.25
CA SER A 106 9.47 1.41 4.67
C SER A 106 10.77 0.89 4.06
N ASN A 107 11.57 0.14 4.84
CA ASN A 107 12.84 -0.42 4.40
C ASN A 107 12.70 -1.34 3.19
N PHE A 108 11.61 -2.10 3.11
CA PHE A 108 11.32 -2.92 1.93
C PHE A 108 10.95 -2.04 0.73
N SER A 109 10.04 -1.08 0.91
CA SER A 109 9.62 -0.18 -0.17
C SER A 109 10.78 0.62 -0.78
N HIS A 110 11.76 1.02 0.02
CA HIS A 110 12.95 1.76 -0.42
C HIS A 110 13.89 0.94 -1.32
N LYS A 111 13.76 -0.38 -1.34
CA LYS A 111 14.55 -1.25 -2.21
C LYS A 111 13.94 -1.37 -3.60
N LEU A 112 12.63 -1.15 -3.72
CA LEU A 112 11.89 -1.24 -4.97
C LEU A 112 12.21 -0.06 -5.88
N ASP A 113 12.28 -0.34 -7.18
CA ASP A 113 12.55 0.64 -8.23
C ASP A 113 11.48 1.74 -8.25
N ALA A 114 10.24 1.40 -7.91
CA ALA A 114 9.12 2.34 -7.81
C ALA A 114 9.40 3.48 -6.81
N TRP A 115 10.20 3.23 -5.77
CA TRP A 115 10.62 4.28 -4.85
C TRP A 115 12.03 4.80 -5.18
N ARG A 116 12.97 3.94 -5.59
CA ARG A 116 14.37 4.34 -5.83
C ARG A 116 14.51 5.32 -6.99
N LYS A 117 13.86 5.06 -8.11
CA LYS A 117 14.08 5.77 -9.37
C LYS A 117 13.47 7.18 -9.41
N PRO A 118 12.24 7.43 -8.92
CA PRO A 118 11.66 8.76 -8.99
C PRO A 118 12.44 9.78 -8.14
N GLU A 119 12.37 11.06 -8.51
CA GLU A 119 12.93 12.15 -7.71
C GLU A 119 12.11 12.37 -6.42
N MET A 120 12.72 12.99 -5.41
CA MET A 120 12.00 13.37 -4.20
C MET A 120 10.79 14.25 -4.53
N PHE A 121 9.65 14.00 -3.87
CA PHE A 121 8.37 14.69 -4.11
C PHE A 121 7.72 14.43 -5.47
N SER A 122 8.30 13.57 -6.31
CA SER A 122 7.67 13.17 -7.57
C SER A 122 6.70 12.01 -7.40
N LYS A 123 5.78 11.86 -8.36
CA LYS A 123 4.84 10.74 -8.42
C LYS A 123 5.57 9.44 -8.69
N ILE A 124 5.20 8.41 -7.94
CA ILE A 124 5.69 7.05 -8.12
C ILE A 124 5.04 6.41 -9.34
N GLN A 125 5.84 5.68 -10.10
CA GLN A 125 5.41 4.90 -11.24
C GLN A 125 5.29 3.42 -10.84
N LEU A 126 4.08 2.95 -10.56
CA LEU A 126 3.81 1.57 -10.15
C LEU A 126 4.17 0.56 -11.25
N ASN A 127 4.06 0.94 -12.53
CA ASN A 127 4.42 0.08 -13.66
C ASN A 127 5.91 -0.34 -13.64
N SER A 128 6.78 0.40 -12.93
CA SER A 128 8.20 0.04 -12.79
C SER A 128 8.39 -1.26 -12.01
N LEU A 129 7.38 -1.69 -11.25
CA LEU A 129 7.38 -2.96 -10.51
C LEU A 129 7.17 -4.19 -11.42
N SER A 130 6.89 -4.01 -12.71
CA SER A 130 6.85 -5.11 -13.68
C SER A 130 8.24 -5.64 -14.03
N LYS A 131 9.28 -4.80 -13.89
CA LYS A 131 10.69 -5.07 -14.20
C LYS A 131 11.60 -4.50 -13.12
N ASP A 132 11.33 -4.85 -11.88
CA ASP A 132 12.05 -4.35 -10.71
C ASP A 132 13.44 -5.00 -10.58
N SER A 133 14.48 -4.18 -10.61
CA SER A 133 15.87 -4.62 -10.58
C SER A 133 16.24 -5.32 -9.26
N PHE A 134 15.73 -4.84 -8.13
CA PHE A 134 16.00 -5.42 -6.82
C PHE A 134 15.35 -6.79 -6.69
N LEU A 135 14.10 -6.95 -7.13
CA LEU A 135 13.42 -8.24 -7.07
C LEU A 135 14.08 -9.27 -7.99
N LYS A 136 14.51 -8.85 -9.18
CA LYS A 136 15.30 -9.71 -10.08
C LYS A 136 16.53 -10.27 -9.39
N GLU A 137 17.29 -9.40 -8.73
CA GLU A 137 18.53 -9.77 -8.06
C GLU A 137 18.29 -10.64 -6.81
N LYS A 138 17.30 -10.30 -5.98
CA LYS A 138 17.13 -10.93 -4.67
C LYS A 138 16.23 -12.16 -4.66
N VAL A 139 15.24 -12.22 -5.54
CA VAL A 139 14.24 -13.31 -5.54
C VAL A 139 14.07 -13.96 -6.92
N GLY A 140 14.85 -13.55 -7.93
CA GLY A 140 14.84 -14.15 -9.26
C GLY A 140 13.57 -13.84 -10.08
N ASN A 141 12.72 -12.93 -9.62
CA ASN A 141 11.48 -12.56 -10.30
C ASN A 141 11.34 -11.03 -10.30
N GLU A 142 11.50 -10.41 -11.47
CA GLU A 142 11.47 -8.95 -11.61
C GLU A 142 10.06 -8.36 -11.55
N ASN A 143 9.01 -9.17 -11.71
CA ASN A 143 7.64 -8.71 -11.66
C ASN A 143 7.08 -8.90 -10.24
N PHE A 144 6.81 -7.80 -9.55
CA PHE A 144 6.38 -7.81 -8.15
C PHE A 144 5.11 -8.63 -7.93
N GLY A 145 4.07 -8.44 -8.75
CA GLY A 145 2.83 -9.20 -8.62
C GLY A 145 3.03 -10.70 -8.88
N LYS A 146 3.81 -11.08 -9.90
CA LYS A 146 4.17 -12.49 -10.14
C LYS A 146 4.94 -13.07 -8.95
N TRP A 147 5.87 -12.31 -8.37
CA TRP A 147 6.60 -12.75 -7.19
C TRP A 147 5.65 -12.99 -6.01
N ILE A 148 4.75 -12.06 -5.71
CA ILE A 148 3.78 -12.20 -4.62
C ILE A 148 2.93 -13.47 -4.73
N LEU A 149 2.56 -13.88 -5.95
CA LEU A 149 1.83 -15.14 -6.16
C LEU A 149 2.64 -16.38 -5.76
N THR A 150 3.98 -16.32 -5.87
CA THR A 150 4.89 -17.41 -5.49
C THR A 150 5.23 -17.46 -4.00
N VAL A 151 5.00 -16.37 -3.26
CA VAL A 151 5.35 -16.31 -1.82
C VAL A 151 4.51 -17.32 -1.04
N THR A 152 5.17 -18.32 -0.45
CA THR A 152 4.53 -19.24 0.49
C THR A 152 4.37 -18.54 1.83
N VAL A 153 3.14 -18.53 2.35
CA VAL A 153 2.86 -17.94 3.66
C VAL A 153 2.66 -19.08 4.65
N LYS A 154 3.40 -19.03 5.75
CA LYS A 154 3.36 -20.03 6.82
C LYS A 154 2.26 -19.70 7.81
#